data_AF-A0A3M2G7L2-F1
#
_entry.id   AF-A0A3M2G7L2-F1
#
_cell.length_a   1.000
_cell.length_b   1.000
_cell.length_c   1.000
_cell.angle_alpha   90.00
_cell.angle_beta   90.00
_cell.angle_gamma   90.00
#
_symmetry.space_group_name_H-M   'P 1'
#
loop_
_entity.id
_entity.type
_entity.pdbx_description
1 polymer ?
#
loop_
_entity_poly.entity_id
_entity_poly.type
_entity_poly.pdbx_seq_one_letter_code
_entity_poly.pdbx_strand_id
1 'polypeptide(L)'
;MIQASVYLTLQQPLKILQACDLAAKQTPQSSQMAYQLHNQRVMAYGMLIDLSRGEAELAALSRLESTPEFAATTTYARAYLYTQCEQYDRAISYGEQAAALLTPVDLRFVALITLAYAYTHTGQFDLAQSCLDRADALEFPMSRPNYALLVLLGRLRLAWQQNQPLPEGSAQLEALKPHLADHQLCYVALGQAFIALQEGRYPAAVSHLNNALHRIPAEHRQLRVDVFYMLGLAHYHLHHINEWSKACEEIKAMAPQSLKLQSLLQLRSDTL
;
A
#
# COMPACT_ATOMS: atom_id res chain seq x y z
N MET A 1 -26.05 -11.30 -2.19
CA MET A 1 -25.44 -10.10 -1.58
C MET A 1 -24.00 -10.42 -1.22
N ILE A 2 -23.06 -10.01 -2.07
CA ILE A 2 -21.62 -10.09 -1.78
C ILE A 2 -21.34 -8.89 -0.89
N GLN A 3 -21.25 -9.08 0.43
CA GLN A 3 -20.71 -8.02 1.28
C GLN A 3 -19.23 -7.89 0.95
N ALA A 4 -18.91 -6.80 0.26
CA ALA A 4 -17.56 -6.34 0.00
C ALA A 4 -16.86 -5.97 1.31
N SER A 5 -16.44 -6.97 2.09
CA SER A 5 -15.61 -6.82 3.30
C SER A 5 -14.13 -7.12 3.01
N VAL A 6 -13.70 -6.95 1.76
CA VAL A 6 -12.27 -6.92 1.36
C VAL A 6 -11.68 -5.52 1.51
N TYR A 7 -12.39 -4.59 2.16
CA TYR A 7 -11.81 -3.32 2.55
C TYR A 7 -10.65 -3.56 3.50
N LEU A 8 -9.43 -3.26 3.02
CA LEU A 8 -8.44 -2.29 3.54
C LEU A 8 -8.70 -1.72 4.94
N THR A 9 -9.18 -2.54 5.86
CA THR A 9 -9.18 -2.28 7.27
C THR A 9 -7.81 -2.74 7.73
N LEU A 10 -7.20 -1.94 8.61
CA LEU A 10 -5.98 -2.29 9.34
C LEU A 10 -6.27 -3.43 10.35
N GLN A 11 -7.04 -4.45 9.94
CA GLN A 11 -7.18 -5.67 10.70
C GLN A 11 -5.85 -6.41 10.67
N GLN A 12 -5.45 -6.92 11.83
CA GLN A 12 -4.16 -7.54 12.01
C GLN A 12 -4.05 -8.73 11.04
N PRO A 13 -3.10 -8.76 10.09
CA PRO A 13 -2.99 -9.82 9.08
C PRO A 13 -2.84 -11.19 9.76
N LEU A 14 -2.21 -11.26 10.94
CA LEU A 14 -2.16 -12.47 11.76
C LEU A 14 -3.55 -12.94 12.22
N LYS A 15 -4.44 -12.02 12.65
CA LYS A 15 -5.82 -12.37 13.01
C LYS A 15 -6.63 -12.80 11.79
N ILE A 16 -6.38 -12.18 10.63
CA ILE A 16 -7.00 -12.60 9.37
C ILE A 16 -6.57 -14.04 9.03
N LEU A 17 -5.27 -14.35 9.10
CA LEU A 17 -4.76 -15.71 8.87
C LEU A 17 -5.37 -16.71 9.86
N GLN A 18 -5.41 -16.39 11.16
CA GLN A 18 -6.02 -17.25 12.18
C GLN A 18 -7.51 -17.49 11.94
N ALA A 19 -8.26 -16.44 11.56
CA ALA A 19 -9.68 -16.56 11.23
C ALA A 19 -9.88 -17.42 9.98
N CYS A 20 -9.01 -17.28 8.97
CA CYS A 20 -9.05 -18.11 7.78
C CYS A 20 -8.79 -19.60 8.10
N ASP A 21 -7.80 -19.88 8.95
CA ASP A 21 -7.47 -21.24 9.37
C ASP A 21 -8.62 -21.88 10.18
N LEU A 22 -9.30 -21.09 11.02
CA LEU A 22 -10.46 -21.56 11.78
C LEU A 22 -11.65 -21.85 10.87
N ALA A 23 -11.96 -20.93 9.95
CA ALA A 23 -13.05 -21.08 8.99
C ALA A 23 -12.82 -22.29 8.06
N ALA A 24 -11.59 -22.49 7.59
CA ALA A 24 -11.24 -23.63 6.74
C ALA A 24 -11.45 -24.99 7.44
N LYS A 25 -11.37 -25.05 8.77
CA LYS A 25 -11.61 -26.27 9.57
C LYS A 25 -13.10 -26.54 9.84
N GLN A 26 -13.94 -25.52 9.83
CA GLN A 26 -15.32 -25.59 10.32
C GLN A 26 -16.38 -25.78 9.23
N THR A 27 -16.05 -25.59 7.95
CA THR A 27 -17.05 -25.52 6.87
C THR A 27 -16.75 -26.53 5.75
N PRO A 28 -17.73 -27.34 5.31
CA PRO A 28 -17.65 -28.04 4.03
C PRO A 28 -17.49 -26.97 2.94
N GLN A 29 -16.31 -26.92 2.32
CA GLN A 29 -15.92 -25.79 1.49
C GLN A 29 -16.81 -25.71 0.25
N SER A 30 -17.74 -24.74 0.22
CA SER A 30 -18.18 -24.19 -1.05
C SER A 30 -16.97 -23.51 -1.70
N SER A 31 -16.83 -23.64 -3.02
CA SER A 31 -15.73 -23.03 -3.77
C SER A 31 -15.59 -21.52 -3.52
N GLN A 32 -16.72 -20.83 -3.28
CA GLN A 32 -16.76 -19.41 -3.03
C GLN A 32 -16.13 -19.00 -1.68
N MET A 33 -16.36 -19.77 -0.61
CA MET A 33 -15.82 -19.43 0.71
C MET A 33 -14.32 -19.74 0.78
N ALA A 34 -13.89 -20.89 0.25
CA ALA A 34 -12.46 -21.22 0.14
C ALA A 34 -11.70 -20.11 -0.59
N TYR A 35 -12.25 -19.62 -1.70
CA TYR A 35 -11.67 -18.51 -2.45
C TYR A 35 -11.56 -17.20 -1.66
N GLN A 36 -12.60 -16.81 -0.91
CA GLN A 36 -12.55 -15.60 -0.08
C GLN A 36 -11.44 -15.70 0.98
N LEU A 37 -11.32 -16.85 1.63
CA LEU A 37 -10.28 -17.10 2.62
C LEU A 37 -8.88 -17.02 2.00
N HIS A 38 -8.66 -17.68 0.86
CA HIS A 38 -7.36 -17.62 0.20
C HIS A 38 -6.97 -16.21 -0.24
N ASN A 39 -7.91 -15.42 -0.80
CA ASN A 39 -7.63 -14.01 -1.12
C ASN A 39 -7.24 -13.20 0.11
N GLN A 40 -7.95 -13.38 1.22
CA GLN A 40 -7.60 -12.73 2.48
C GLN A 40 -6.21 -13.15 2.98
N ARG A 41 -5.83 -14.41 2.82
CA ARG A 41 -4.49 -14.92 3.16
C ARG A 41 -3.41 -14.31 2.29
N VAL A 42 -3.59 -14.24 0.97
CA VAL A 42 -2.61 -13.61 0.06
C VAL A 42 -2.41 -12.14 0.42
N MET A 43 -3.48 -11.40 0.68
CA MET A 43 -3.39 -10.00 1.10
C MET A 43 -2.63 -9.86 2.44
N ALA A 44 -2.89 -10.75 3.39
CA ALA A 44 -2.16 -10.80 4.66
C ALA A 44 -0.67 -11.14 4.48
N TYR A 45 -0.31 -12.08 3.60
CA TYR A 45 1.09 -12.39 3.29
C TYR A 45 1.81 -11.23 2.62
N GLY A 46 1.12 -10.48 1.74
CA GLY A 46 1.63 -9.22 1.19
C GLY A 46 1.95 -8.20 2.28
N MET A 47 1.03 -7.97 3.23
CA MET A 47 1.27 -7.05 4.35
C MET A 47 2.45 -7.46 5.25
N LEU A 48 2.71 -8.77 5.35
CA LEU A 48 3.82 -9.34 6.12
C LEU A 48 5.15 -9.39 5.34
N ILE A 49 5.14 -9.04 4.04
CA ILE A 49 6.27 -9.14 3.12
C ILE A 49 6.80 -10.60 3.04
N ASP A 50 5.89 -11.59 3.07
CA ASP A 50 6.23 -13.01 2.94
C ASP A 50 5.88 -13.51 1.54
N LEU A 51 6.74 -13.17 0.58
CA LEU A 51 6.54 -13.54 -0.82
C LEU A 51 6.41 -15.06 -1.00
N SER A 52 7.24 -15.83 -0.30
CA SER A 52 7.30 -17.28 -0.46
C SER A 52 5.97 -17.95 -0.11
N ARG A 53 5.35 -17.55 1.01
CA ARG A 53 4.03 -18.07 1.40
C ARG A 53 2.92 -17.50 0.55
N GLY A 54 3.01 -16.22 0.17
CA GLY A 54 2.04 -15.62 -0.75
C GLY A 54 2.00 -16.34 -2.10
N GLU A 55 3.14 -16.67 -2.70
CA GLU A 55 3.24 -17.42 -3.95
C GLU A 55 2.71 -18.86 -3.80
N ALA A 56 2.99 -19.52 -2.68
CA ALA A 56 2.46 -20.86 -2.40
C ALA A 56 0.92 -20.87 -2.32
N GLU A 57 0.31 -19.87 -1.66
CA GLU A 57 -1.14 -19.72 -1.63
C GLU A 57 -1.72 -19.39 -3.00
N LEU A 58 -1.08 -18.52 -3.76
CA LEU A 58 -1.50 -18.18 -5.12
C LEU A 58 -1.42 -19.40 -6.05
N ALA A 59 -0.42 -20.27 -5.88
CA ALA A 59 -0.31 -21.53 -6.62
C ALA A 59 -1.41 -22.52 -6.22
N ALA A 60 -1.81 -22.56 -4.95
CA ALA A 60 -2.95 -23.35 -4.50
C ALA A 60 -4.28 -22.82 -5.07
N LEU A 61 -4.48 -21.49 -5.05
CA LEU A 61 -5.63 -20.80 -5.65
C LEU A 61 -5.78 -21.12 -7.14
N SER A 62 -4.69 -21.08 -7.91
CA SER A 62 -4.75 -21.34 -9.34
C SER A 62 -5.16 -22.78 -9.71
N ARG A 63 -5.10 -23.73 -8.78
CA ARG A 63 -5.61 -25.09 -9.00
C ARG A 63 -7.13 -25.18 -8.80
N LEU A 64 -7.72 -24.19 -8.13
CA LEU A 64 -9.16 -24.08 -7.88
C LEU A 64 -9.86 -23.22 -8.94
N GLU A 65 -9.10 -22.60 -9.85
CA GLU A 65 -9.59 -21.73 -10.91
C GLU A 65 -10.49 -22.51 -11.88
N SER A 66 -11.79 -22.20 -11.87
CA SER A 66 -12.73 -22.68 -12.89
C SER A 66 -13.55 -21.57 -13.55
N THR A 67 -13.42 -20.30 -13.10
CA THR A 67 -14.16 -19.16 -13.66
C THR A 67 -13.27 -17.96 -13.97
N PRO A 68 -13.62 -17.13 -14.99
CA PRO A 68 -12.89 -15.91 -15.32
C PRO A 68 -12.78 -14.90 -14.17
N GLU A 69 -13.80 -14.78 -13.33
CA GLU A 69 -13.81 -13.85 -12.18
C GLU A 69 -12.74 -14.22 -11.14
N PHE A 70 -12.54 -15.52 -10.91
CA PHE A 70 -11.50 -16.02 -10.02
C PHE A 70 -10.10 -15.78 -10.59
N ALA A 71 -9.92 -15.98 -11.90
CA ALA A 71 -8.66 -15.65 -12.57
C ALA A 71 -8.33 -14.16 -12.43
N ALA A 72 -9.31 -13.27 -12.63
CA ALA A 72 -9.12 -11.82 -12.53
C ALA A 72 -8.65 -11.38 -11.13
N THR A 73 -9.26 -11.91 -10.08
CA THR A 73 -8.90 -11.53 -8.71
C THR A 73 -7.61 -12.18 -8.23
N THR A 74 -7.34 -13.41 -8.63
CA THR A 74 -6.04 -14.06 -8.34
C THR A 74 -4.90 -13.31 -9.02
N THR A 75 -5.14 -12.82 -10.23
CA THR A 75 -4.22 -11.95 -10.97
C THR A 75 -3.99 -10.62 -10.23
N TYR A 76 -5.04 -10.00 -9.68
CA TYR A 76 -4.90 -8.84 -8.81
C TYR A 76 -4.10 -9.14 -7.53
N ALA A 77 -4.38 -10.27 -6.88
CA ALA A 77 -3.71 -10.66 -5.65
C ALA A 77 -2.20 -10.88 -5.87
N ARG A 78 -1.79 -11.41 -7.04
CA ARG A 78 -0.38 -11.43 -7.49
C ARG A 78 0.20 -10.03 -7.60
N ALA A 79 -0.49 -9.12 -8.31
CA ALA A 79 -0.03 -7.75 -8.49
C ALA A 79 0.19 -7.05 -7.15
N TYR A 80 -0.75 -7.21 -6.21
CA TYR A 80 -0.64 -6.68 -4.86
C TYR A 80 0.54 -7.27 -4.09
N LEU A 81 0.69 -8.60 -4.06
CA LEU A 81 1.79 -9.28 -3.39
C LEU A 81 3.16 -8.80 -3.90
N TYR A 82 3.35 -8.78 -5.22
CA TYR A 82 4.61 -8.31 -5.81
C TYR A 82 4.86 -6.83 -5.54
N THR A 83 3.81 -6.00 -5.47
CA THR A 83 3.94 -4.59 -5.08
C THR A 83 4.45 -4.45 -3.64
N GLN A 84 3.91 -5.24 -2.70
CA GLN A 84 4.35 -5.21 -1.30
C GLN A 84 5.79 -5.72 -1.12
N CYS A 85 6.24 -6.61 -1.99
CA CYS A 85 7.61 -7.13 -2.00
C CYS A 85 8.58 -6.35 -2.90
N GLU A 86 8.19 -5.14 -3.33
CA GLU A 86 9.00 -4.24 -4.16
C GLU A 86 9.44 -4.84 -5.52
N GLN A 87 8.73 -5.86 -6.02
CA GLN A 87 8.94 -6.47 -7.35
C GLN A 87 8.06 -5.77 -8.40
N TYR A 88 8.32 -4.49 -8.63
CA TYR A 88 7.41 -3.60 -9.37
C TYR A 88 7.18 -4.03 -10.82
N ASP A 89 8.18 -4.55 -11.53
CA ASP A 89 8.01 -5.00 -12.93
C ASP A 89 6.98 -6.14 -13.04
N ARG A 90 7.05 -7.12 -12.12
CA ARG A 90 6.06 -8.20 -12.04
C ARG A 90 4.70 -7.68 -11.61
N ALA A 91 4.68 -6.76 -10.65
CA ALA A 91 3.46 -6.14 -10.17
C ALA A 91 2.72 -5.39 -11.28
N ILE A 92 3.44 -4.66 -12.13
CA ILE A 92 2.89 -3.97 -13.31
C ILE A 92 2.26 -4.99 -14.25
N SER A 93 3.01 -6.02 -14.66
CA SER A 93 2.53 -7.03 -15.60
C SER A 93 1.22 -7.70 -15.14
N TYR A 94 1.14 -8.10 -13.87
CA TYR A 94 -0.09 -8.68 -13.32
C TYR A 94 -1.18 -7.62 -13.08
N GLY A 95 -0.81 -6.41 -12.66
CA GLY A 95 -1.75 -5.34 -12.40
C GLY A 95 -2.51 -4.91 -13.64
N GLU A 96 -1.84 -4.84 -14.79
CA GLU A 96 -2.46 -4.49 -16.07
C GLU A 96 -3.47 -5.55 -16.52
N GLN A 97 -3.07 -6.82 -16.42
CA GLN A 97 -3.97 -7.95 -16.67
C GLN A 97 -5.18 -7.90 -15.74
N ALA A 98 -4.97 -7.67 -14.45
CA ALA A 98 -6.06 -7.57 -13.47
C ALA A 98 -7.00 -6.40 -13.79
N ALA A 99 -6.49 -5.21 -14.08
CA ALA A 99 -7.29 -4.03 -14.39
C ALA A 99 -8.12 -4.16 -15.68
N ALA A 100 -7.69 -5.03 -16.60
CA ALA A 100 -8.43 -5.39 -17.82
C ALA A 100 -9.52 -6.45 -17.56
N LEU A 101 -9.26 -7.41 -16.68
CA LEU A 101 -10.17 -8.54 -16.40
C LEU A 101 -11.22 -8.24 -15.33
N LEU A 102 -10.93 -7.35 -14.38
CA LEU A 102 -11.81 -7.05 -13.26
C LEU A 102 -13.02 -6.22 -13.71
N THR A 103 -14.20 -6.85 -13.65
CA THR A 103 -15.49 -6.19 -13.89
C THR A 103 -16.04 -5.42 -12.69
N PRO A 104 -15.86 -5.85 -11.41
CA PRO A 104 -16.38 -5.08 -10.29
C PRO A 104 -15.60 -3.77 -10.14
N VAL A 105 -16.32 -2.65 -10.14
CA VAL A 105 -15.76 -1.29 -10.06
C VAL A 105 -14.81 -1.14 -8.87
N ASP A 106 -15.18 -1.72 -7.71
CA ASP A 106 -14.35 -1.72 -6.51
C ASP A 106 -12.99 -2.40 -6.70
N LEU A 107 -12.98 -3.60 -7.25
CA LEU A 107 -11.73 -4.35 -7.44
C LEU A 107 -10.87 -3.68 -8.52
N ARG A 108 -11.51 -3.17 -9.58
CA ARG A 108 -10.83 -2.45 -10.64
C ARG A 108 -10.15 -1.18 -10.11
N PHE A 109 -10.81 -0.44 -9.22
CA PHE A 109 -10.21 0.71 -8.55
C PHE A 109 -8.95 0.34 -7.78
N VAL A 110 -9.01 -0.70 -6.93
CA VAL A 110 -7.83 -1.08 -6.14
C VAL A 110 -6.69 -1.60 -7.03
N ALA A 111 -7.02 -2.28 -8.13
CA ALA A 111 -6.02 -2.66 -9.15
C ALA A 111 -5.36 -1.43 -9.80
N LEU A 112 -6.12 -0.39 -10.14
CA LEU A 112 -5.57 0.87 -10.68
C LEU A 112 -4.69 1.61 -9.66
N ILE A 113 -5.08 1.65 -8.39
CA ILE A 113 -4.24 2.24 -7.32
C ILE A 113 -2.94 1.45 -7.15
N THR A 114 -3.01 0.12 -7.19
CA THR A 114 -1.84 -0.76 -7.09
C THR A 114 -0.90 -0.54 -8.28
N LEU A 115 -1.44 -0.41 -9.49
CA LEU A 115 -0.67 -0.07 -10.69
C LEU A 115 -0.03 1.30 -10.60
N ALA A 116 -0.78 2.33 -10.19
CA ALA A 116 -0.25 3.68 -10.03
C ALA A 116 0.95 3.70 -9.06
N TYR A 117 0.84 2.94 -7.96
CA TYR A 117 1.92 2.77 -7.00
C TYR A 117 3.15 2.13 -7.66
N ALA A 118 2.98 1.02 -8.38
CA ALA A 118 4.10 0.33 -9.04
C ALA A 118 4.75 1.18 -10.14
N TYR A 119 3.94 1.89 -10.94
CA TYR A 119 4.45 2.83 -11.95
C TYR A 119 5.22 4.00 -11.35
N THR A 120 4.77 4.53 -10.21
CA THR A 120 5.48 5.59 -9.50
C THR A 120 6.89 5.15 -9.09
N HIS A 121 7.04 3.92 -8.58
CA HIS A 121 8.34 3.40 -8.14
C HIS A 121 9.28 2.98 -9.27
N THR A 122 8.76 2.79 -10.49
CA THR A 122 9.58 2.53 -11.68
C THR A 122 9.88 3.81 -12.47
N GLY A 123 9.47 4.98 -11.97
CA GLY A 123 9.68 6.27 -12.62
C GLY A 123 8.77 6.53 -13.83
N GLN A 124 7.78 5.65 -14.08
CA GLN A 124 6.83 5.78 -15.18
C GLN A 124 5.66 6.69 -14.78
N PHE A 125 5.98 7.95 -14.53
CA PHE A 125 5.07 8.89 -13.88
C PHE A 125 3.81 9.23 -14.67
N ASP A 126 3.90 9.33 -16.01
CA ASP A 126 2.74 9.59 -16.86
C ASP A 126 1.72 8.44 -16.79
N LEU A 127 2.21 7.20 -16.74
CA LEU A 127 1.36 6.02 -16.59
C LEU A 127 0.75 5.96 -15.18
N ALA A 128 1.52 6.31 -14.15
CA ALA A 128 0.99 6.42 -12.80
C ALA A 128 -0.15 7.45 -12.71
N GLN A 129 0.03 8.64 -13.29
CA GLN A 129 -1.00 9.67 -13.36
C GLN A 129 -2.24 9.16 -14.11
N SER A 130 -2.06 8.53 -15.28
CA SER A 130 -3.15 7.95 -16.05
C SER A 130 -3.96 6.91 -15.25
N CYS A 131 -3.28 6.07 -14.46
CA CYS A 131 -3.95 5.13 -13.56
C CYS A 131 -4.77 5.84 -12.47
N LEU A 132 -4.25 6.93 -11.88
CA LEU A 132 -4.95 7.72 -10.87
C LEU A 132 -6.16 8.45 -11.45
N ASP A 133 -6.03 9.03 -12.65
CA ASP A 133 -7.15 9.69 -13.34
C ASP A 133 -8.26 8.71 -13.68
N ARG A 134 -7.88 7.51 -14.15
CA ARG A 134 -8.84 6.43 -14.40
C ARG A 134 -9.51 5.94 -13.12
N ALA A 135 -8.79 5.89 -12.00
CA ALA A 135 -9.35 5.49 -10.71
C ALA A 135 -10.32 6.53 -10.16
N ASP A 136 -10.02 7.82 -10.35
CA ASP A 136 -10.86 8.96 -9.97
C ASP A 136 -12.13 9.06 -10.83
N ALA A 137 -12.01 8.71 -12.12
CA ALA A 137 -13.14 8.64 -13.05
C ALA A 137 -14.10 7.46 -12.80
N LEU A 138 -13.70 6.48 -11.97
CA LEU A 138 -14.65 5.49 -11.48
C LEU A 138 -15.56 6.21 -10.48
N GLU A 139 -16.79 6.53 -10.89
CA GLU A 139 -17.77 7.23 -10.06
C GLU A 139 -18.08 6.43 -8.79
N PHE A 140 -17.31 6.68 -7.74
CA PHE A 140 -17.62 6.19 -6.42
C PHE A 140 -18.53 7.18 -5.73
N PRO A 141 -19.64 6.72 -5.13
CA PRO A 141 -20.40 7.59 -4.27
C PRO A 141 -19.45 8.11 -3.17
N MET A 142 -19.50 9.42 -2.91
CA MET A 142 -18.78 10.11 -1.82
C MET A 142 -18.96 9.45 -0.44
N SER A 143 -19.84 8.46 -0.32
CA SER A 143 -19.97 7.56 0.82
C SER A 143 -18.75 6.64 1.06
N ARG A 144 -17.71 6.68 0.21
CA ARG A 144 -16.47 5.90 0.35
C ARG A 144 -15.23 6.79 0.46
N PRO A 145 -15.08 7.55 1.56
CA PRO A 145 -13.96 8.49 1.76
C PRO A 145 -12.58 7.82 1.66
N ASN A 146 -12.50 6.51 1.89
CA ASN A 146 -11.28 5.71 1.76
C ASN A 146 -10.69 5.76 0.36
N TYR A 147 -11.54 5.74 -0.68
CA TYR A 147 -11.07 5.71 -2.06
C TYR A 147 -10.52 7.07 -2.49
N ALA A 148 -11.22 8.14 -2.14
CA ALA A 148 -10.73 9.50 -2.34
C ALA A 148 -9.36 9.70 -1.63
N LEU A 149 -9.22 9.19 -0.40
CA LEU A 149 -7.97 9.25 0.34
C LEU A 149 -6.83 8.48 -0.37
N LEU A 150 -7.10 7.30 -0.93
CA LEU A 150 -6.09 6.52 -1.65
C LEU A 150 -5.64 7.18 -2.95
N VAL A 151 -6.58 7.75 -3.73
CA VAL A 151 -6.24 8.53 -4.93
C VAL A 151 -5.39 9.74 -4.54
N LEU A 152 -5.81 10.48 -3.53
CA LEU A 152 -5.09 11.66 -3.04
C LEU A 152 -3.68 11.32 -2.57
N LEU A 153 -3.52 10.22 -1.82
CA LEU A 153 -2.20 9.74 -1.41
C LEU A 153 -1.34 9.31 -2.60
N GLY A 154 -1.93 8.69 -3.62
CA GLY A 154 -1.25 8.37 -4.87
C GLY A 154 -0.72 9.63 -5.55
N ARG A 155 -1.57 10.66 -5.67
CA ARG A 155 -1.20 11.96 -6.27
C ARG A 155 -0.13 12.69 -5.46
N LEU A 156 -0.25 12.73 -4.13
CA LEU A 156 0.75 13.34 -3.26
C LEU A 156 2.12 12.65 -3.37
N ARG A 157 2.14 11.32 -3.42
CA ARG A 157 3.37 10.55 -3.62
C ARG A 157 3.99 10.83 -4.98
N LEU A 158 3.19 10.83 -6.04
CA LEU A 158 3.63 11.12 -7.40
C LEU A 158 4.21 12.54 -7.50
N ALA A 159 3.51 13.52 -6.96
CA ALA A 159 3.93 14.92 -6.89
C ALA A 159 5.27 15.08 -6.13
N TRP A 160 5.43 14.39 -5.00
CA TRP A 160 6.68 14.38 -4.25
C TRP A 160 7.84 13.78 -5.06
N GLN A 161 7.63 12.64 -5.74
CA GLN A 161 8.67 12.01 -6.58
C GLN A 161 9.09 12.86 -7.77
N GLN A 162 8.17 13.64 -8.33
CA GLN A 162 8.46 14.59 -9.42
C GLN A 162 8.96 15.96 -8.94
N ASN A 163 9.05 16.17 -7.62
CA ASN A 163 9.34 17.48 -7.03
C ASN A 163 8.37 18.59 -7.51
N GLN A 164 7.10 18.25 -7.71
CA GLN A 164 6.04 19.16 -8.17
C GLN A 164 5.05 19.48 -7.05
N PRO A 165 4.80 20.76 -6.70
CA PRO A 165 3.91 21.10 -5.60
C PRO A 165 2.48 20.62 -5.86
N LEU A 166 1.80 20.13 -4.81
CA LEU A 166 0.37 19.84 -4.84
C LEU A 166 -0.38 20.80 -3.87
N PRO A 167 -0.62 22.06 -4.27
CA PRO A 167 -1.06 23.13 -3.36
C PRO A 167 -2.42 22.85 -2.70
N GLU A 168 -3.30 22.08 -3.36
CA GLU A 168 -4.62 21.74 -2.84
C GLU A 168 -4.60 20.52 -1.89
N GLY A 169 -3.49 19.76 -1.86
CA GLY A 169 -3.42 18.49 -1.15
C GLY A 169 -3.73 18.62 0.35
N SER A 170 -3.24 19.68 0.99
CA SER A 170 -3.50 19.90 2.42
C SER A 170 -4.98 20.18 2.70
N ALA A 171 -5.63 21.00 1.88
CA ALA A 171 -7.05 21.33 2.06
C ALA A 171 -7.93 20.10 1.81
N GLN A 172 -7.61 19.30 0.79
CA GLN A 172 -8.30 18.06 0.47
C GLN A 172 -8.18 17.02 1.60
N LEU A 173 -6.99 16.87 2.19
CA LEU A 173 -6.77 15.98 3.34
C LEU A 173 -7.60 16.38 4.56
N GLU A 174 -7.64 17.68 4.90
CA GLU A 174 -8.45 18.16 6.02
C GLU A 174 -9.96 18.02 5.75
N ALA A 175 -10.41 18.20 4.51
CA ALA A 175 -11.80 17.99 4.13
C ALA A 175 -12.25 16.53 4.27
N LEU A 176 -11.34 15.56 4.04
CA LEU A 176 -11.65 14.13 4.19
C LEU A 176 -11.70 13.69 5.66
N LYS A 177 -10.93 14.32 6.53
CA LYS A 177 -10.71 13.92 7.93
C LYS A 177 -11.99 13.61 8.74
N PRO A 178 -13.08 14.40 8.68
CA PRO A 178 -14.31 14.12 9.43
C PRO A 178 -15.04 12.84 8.99
N HIS A 179 -14.72 12.31 7.81
CA HIS A 179 -15.35 11.13 7.22
C HIS A 179 -14.54 9.85 7.40
N LEU A 180 -13.35 9.95 8.01
CA LEU A 180 -12.42 8.84 8.16
C LEU A 180 -12.54 8.21 9.55
N ALA A 181 -12.43 6.88 9.60
CA ALA A 181 -12.28 6.16 10.86
C ALA A 181 -10.89 6.44 11.47
N ASP A 182 -10.76 6.29 12.79
CA ASP A 182 -9.52 6.60 13.52
C ASP A 182 -8.26 5.91 12.95
N HIS A 183 -8.42 4.65 12.54
CA HIS A 183 -7.33 3.86 11.97
C HIS A 183 -6.87 4.41 10.61
N GLN A 184 -7.73 5.13 9.89
CA GLN A 184 -7.43 5.72 8.58
C GLN A 184 -6.76 7.09 8.71
N LEU A 185 -6.82 7.72 9.89
CA LEU A 185 -6.13 8.99 10.13
C LEU A 185 -4.60 8.87 10.04
N CYS A 186 -4.03 7.65 10.07
CA CYS A 186 -2.61 7.44 9.78
C CYS A 186 -2.26 7.85 8.33
N TYR A 187 -3.17 7.61 7.39
CA TYR A 187 -3.01 7.97 5.99
C TYR A 187 -3.09 9.49 5.79
N VAL A 188 -3.93 10.19 6.56
CA VAL A 188 -3.95 11.67 6.56
C VAL A 188 -2.60 12.22 7.04
N ALA A 189 -2.08 11.69 8.15
CA ALA A 189 -0.78 12.09 8.67
C ALA A 189 0.36 11.79 7.67
N LEU A 190 0.29 10.66 6.95
CA LEU A 190 1.22 10.37 5.85
C LEU A 190 1.13 11.39 4.72
N GLY A 191 -0.08 11.76 4.30
CA GLY A 191 -0.30 12.80 3.29
C GLY A 191 0.31 14.15 3.71
N GLN A 192 0.08 14.57 4.95
CA GLN A 192 0.66 15.79 5.52
C GLN A 192 2.20 15.72 5.58
N ALA A 193 2.76 14.54 5.87
CA ALA A 193 4.19 14.33 5.85
C ALA A 193 4.79 14.50 4.44
N PHE A 194 4.15 13.97 3.39
CA PHE A 194 4.59 14.18 2.00
C PHE A 194 4.65 15.67 1.65
N ILE A 195 3.61 16.42 1.99
CA ILE A 195 3.55 17.86 1.74
C ILE A 195 4.69 18.58 2.49
N ALA A 196 4.87 18.27 3.78
CA ALA A 196 5.94 18.88 4.58
C ALA A 196 7.35 18.53 4.08
N LEU A 197 7.58 17.29 3.62
CA LEU A 197 8.85 16.89 3.01
C LEU A 197 9.13 17.68 1.73
N GLN A 198 8.13 17.80 0.86
CA GLN A 198 8.23 18.55 -0.39
C GLN A 198 8.52 20.03 -0.17
N GLU A 199 7.94 20.63 0.86
CA GLU A 199 8.16 22.04 1.23
C GLU A 199 9.46 22.25 2.02
N GLY A 200 10.26 21.20 2.25
CA GLY A 200 11.49 21.27 3.06
C GLY A 200 11.23 21.51 4.55
N ARG A 201 9.98 21.39 5.02
CA ARG A 201 9.58 21.53 6.43
C ARG A 201 9.83 20.23 7.19
N TYR A 202 11.08 19.76 7.21
CA TYR A 202 11.48 18.47 7.79
C TYR A 202 11.03 18.26 9.24
N PRO A 203 11.07 19.26 10.17
CA PRO A 203 10.57 19.05 11.53
C PRO A 203 9.06 18.74 11.57
N ALA A 204 8.28 19.40 10.71
CA ALA A 204 6.85 19.13 10.59
C ALA A 204 6.61 17.72 9.99
N ALA A 205 7.38 17.35 8.96
CA ALA A 205 7.32 16.01 8.39
C ALA A 205 7.57 14.92 9.45
N VAL A 206 8.61 15.07 10.27
CA VAL A 206 8.90 14.14 11.39
C VAL A 206 7.72 14.04 12.35
N SER A 207 7.10 15.16 12.73
CA SER A 207 5.92 15.16 13.61
C SER A 207 4.75 14.38 13.00
N HIS A 208 4.43 14.63 11.73
CA HIS A 208 3.36 13.92 11.03
C HIS A 208 3.67 12.42 10.86
N LEU A 209 4.91 12.05 10.53
CA LEU A 209 5.33 10.66 10.40
C LEU A 209 5.27 9.89 11.72
N ASN A 210 5.66 10.52 12.84
CA ASN A 210 5.53 9.92 14.17
C ASN A 210 4.06 9.70 14.57
N ASN A 211 3.18 10.66 14.24
CA ASN A 211 1.73 10.50 14.44
C ASN A 211 1.18 9.35 13.58
N ALA A 212 1.59 9.25 12.32
CA ALA A 212 1.23 8.13 11.46
C ALA A 212 1.70 6.80 12.05
N LEU A 213 2.97 6.71 12.45
CA LEU A 213 3.59 5.51 13.00
C LEU A 213 2.88 5.01 14.27
N HIS A 214 2.46 5.93 15.15
CA HIS A 214 1.71 5.60 16.36
C HIS A 214 0.36 4.93 16.07
N ARG A 215 -0.24 5.26 14.92
CA ARG A 215 -1.54 4.72 14.48
C ARG A 215 -1.41 3.47 13.63
N ILE A 216 -0.23 3.19 13.07
CA ILE A 216 0.00 2.03 12.20
C ILE A 216 0.30 0.80 13.05
N PRO A 217 -0.52 -0.26 12.95
CA PRO A 217 -0.26 -1.50 13.68
C PRO A 217 1.11 -2.11 13.34
N ALA A 218 1.77 -2.74 14.31
CA ALA A 218 3.14 -3.26 14.18
C ALA A 218 3.29 -4.29 13.05
N GLU A 219 2.25 -5.08 12.85
CA GLU A 219 2.07 -6.05 11.77
C GLU A 219 2.08 -5.48 10.34
N HIS A 220 1.82 -4.18 10.16
CA HIS A 220 1.70 -3.58 8.83
C HIS A 220 3.08 -3.19 8.28
N ARG A 221 3.95 -4.20 8.14
CA ARG A 221 5.40 -4.04 7.94
C ARG A 221 5.73 -3.11 6.78
N GLN A 222 5.13 -3.29 5.62
CA GLN A 222 5.46 -2.48 4.45
C GLN A 222 5.12 -0.99 4.63
N LEU A 223 3.99 -0.68 5.28
CA LEU A 223 3.61 0.70 5.55
C LEU A 223 4.55 1.34 6.58
N ARG A 224 4.99 0.57 7.59
CA ARG A 224 6.00 1.02 8.55
C ARG A 224 7.35 1.24 7.87
N VAL A 225 7.76 0.37 6.94
CA VAL A 225 8.96 0.56 6.11
C VAL A 225 8.88 1.87 5.32
N ASP A 226 7.75 2.17 4.68
CA ASP A 226 7.52 3.46 4.00
C ASP A 226 7.66 4.66 4.97
N VAL A 227 7.09 4.57 6.17
CA VAL A 227 7.18 5.62 7.20
C VAL A 227 8.61 5.83 7.70
N PHE A 228 9.31 4.75 8.05
CA PHE A 228 10.70 4.84 8.51
C PHE A 228 11.64 5.33 7.40
N TYR A 229 11.37 4.98 6.15
CA TYR A 229 12.11 5.54 5.02
C TYR A 229 11.99 7.06 4.98
N MET A 230 10.76 7.58 5.05
CA MET A 230 10.51 9.02 5.09
C MET A 230 11.09 9.70 6.34
N LEU A 231 11.05 9.05 7.51
CA LEU A 231 11.70 9.55 8.72
C LEU A 231 13.22 9.63 8.53
N GLY A 232 13.82 8.60 7.92
CA GLY A 232 15.23 8.59 7.54
C GLY A 232 15.58 9.79 6.69
N LEU A 233 14.85 10.03 5.59
CA LEU A 233 15.06 11.19 4.72
C LEU A 233 14.96 12.52 5.50
N ALA A 234 13.92 12.70 6.31
CA ALA A 234 13.74 13.92 7.09
C ALA A 234 14.88 14.14 8.11
N HIS A 235 15.30 13.08 8.81
CA HIS A 235 16.40 13.16 9.78
C HIS A 235 17.76 13.37 9.13
N TYR A 236 17.99 12.82 7.93
CA TYR A 236 19.17 13.11 7.14
C TYR A 236 19.30 14.60 6.84
N HIS A 237 18.23 15.24 6.34
CA HIS A 237 18.22 16.67 6.05
C HIS A 237 18.30 17.56 7.30
N LEU A 238 17.87 17.07 8.46
CA LEU A 238 18.03 17.76 9.74
C LEU A 238 19.41 17.52 10.38
N HIS A 239 20.28 16.71 9.78
CA HIS A 239 21.55 16.27 10.36
C HIS A 239 21.40 15.54 11.72
N HIS A 240 20.26 14.90 11.95
CA HIS A 240 19.98 14.08 13.14
C HIS A 240 20.50 12.64 12.93
N ILE A 241 21.83 12.48 12.88
CA ILE A 241 22.49 11.21 12.48
C ILE A 241 22.01 10.00 13.29
N ASN A 242 21.81 10.15 14.59
CA ASN A 242 21.35 9.05 15.46
C ASN A 242 19.94 8.58 15.10
N GLU A 243 19.02 9.50 14.84
CA GLU A 243 17.64 9.18 14.47
C GLU A 243 17.55 8.62 13.04
N TRP A 244 18.38 9.13 12.12
CA TRP A 244 18.54 8.53 10.79
C TRP A 244 19.01 7.08 10.87
N SER A 245 20.02 6.80 11.71
CA SER A 245 20.55 5.45 11.89
C SER A 245 19.50 4.52 12.49
N LYS A 246 18.71 5.01 13.46
CA LYS A 246 17.60 4.27 14.05
C LYS A 246 16.55 3.90 12.99
N ALA A 247 16.18 4.83 12.13
CA ALA A 247 15.24 4.55 11.03
C ALA A 247 15.78 3.45 10.08
N CYS A 248 17.09 3.47 9.77
CA CYS A 248 17.72 2.42 8.96
C CYS A 248 17.66 1.05 9.64
N GLU A 249 17.95 0.97 10.94
CA GLU A 249 17.90 -0.29 11.68
C GLU A 249 16.47 -0.85 11.77
N GLU A 250 15.46 0.00 11.94
CA GLU A 250 14.05 -0.40 11.92
C GLU A 250 13.64 -0.98 10.55
N ILE A 251 14.04 -0.33 9.44
CA ILE A 251 13.79 -0.89 8.10
C ILE A 251 14.53 -2.21 7.92
N LYS A 252 15.80 -2.29 8.31
CA LYS A 252 16.61 -3.51 8.20
C LYS A 252 16.02 -4.68 8.97
N ALA A 253 15.45 -4.43 10.15
CA ALA A 253 14.81 -5.46 10.96
C ALA A 253 13.53 -6.00 10.30
N MET A 254 12.78 -5.17 9.58
CA MET A 254 11.52 -5.56 8.93
C MET A 254 11.69 -6.10 7.51
N ALA A 255 12.58 -5.49 6.73
CA ALA A 255 12.79 -5.73 5.30
C ALA A 255 14.28 -5.54 4.95
N PRO A 256 15.17 -6.48 5.32
CA PRO A 256 16.62 -6.34 5.14
C PRO A 256 17.07 -6.20 3.69
N GLN A 257 16.22 -6.57 2.73
CA GLN A 257 16.48 -6.48 1.29
C GLN A 257 15.75 -5.30 0.62
N SER A 258 15.11 -4.41 1.39
CA SER A 258 14.35 -3.31 0.82
C SER A 258 15.23 -2.35 0.03
N LEU A 259 14.75 -1.94 -1.14
CA LEU A 259 15.39 -0.90 -1.96
C LEU A 259 15.46 0.43 -1.21
N LYS A 260 14.49 0.71 -0.34
CA LYS A 260 14.45 1.91 0.51
C LYS A 260 15.61 1.98 1.50
N LEU A 261 15.97 0.84 2.09
CA LEU A 261 17.13 0.75 2.98
C LEU A 261 18.42 1.05 2.20
N GLN A 262 18.57 0.44 1.03
CA GLN A 262 19.74 0.65 0.17
C GLN A 262 19.88 2.13 -0.22
N SER A 263 18.77 2.77 -0.62
CA SER A 263 18.75 4.21 -0.94
C SER A 263 19.18 5.08 0.24
N LEU A 264 18.71 4.82 1.46
CA LEU A 264 19.16 5.57 2.64
C LEU A 264 20.65 5.38 2.90
N LEU A 265 21.14 4.14 2.83
CA LEU A 265 22.56 3.84 3.08
C LEU A 265 23.47 4.53 2.06
N GLN A 266 23.04 4.64 0.80
CA GLN A 266 23.77 5.36 -0.25
C GLN A 266 23.87 6.87 0.05
N LEU A 267 22.83 7.51 0.59
CA LEU A 267 22.90 8.93 0.95
C LEU A 267 24.02 9.24 1.97
N ARG A 268 24.33 8.29 2.85
CA ARG A 268 25.41 8.44 3.84
C ARG A 268 26.80 8.33 3.23
N SER A 269 26.99 7.49 2.20
CA SER A 269 28.32 7.38 1.56
C SER A 269 28.69 8.65 0.82
N ASP A 270 27.71 9.43 0.39
CA ASP A 270 27.94 10.65 -0.39
C ASP A 270 28.28 11.87 0.48
N THR A 271 28.11 11.76 1.81
CA THR A 271 28.37 12.84 2.79
C THR A 271 29.62 12.66 3.64
N LEU A 272 30.28 11.50 3.58
CA LEU A 272 31.52 11.18 4.31
C LEU A 272 32.74 11.26 3.38
#